data_AF-A0AAD8A162-F1
#
_entry.id   AF-A0AAD8A162-F1
#
_cell.length_a   1.000
_cell.length_b   1.000
_cell.length_c   1.000
_cell.angle_alpha   90.00
_cell.angle_beta   90.00
_cell.angle_gamma   90.00
#
_symmetry.space_group_name_H-M   'P 1'
#
loop_
_entity.id
_entity.type
_entity.pdbx_description
1 polymer ?
#
loop_
_entity_poly.entity_id
_entity_poly.type
_entity_poly.pdbx_seq_one_letter_code
_entity_poly.pdbx_strand_id
1 'polypeptide(L)'
;MVELSESKVLWAAQDIAFAFSIMNSGDPVLEKIVKKLRILDKEELNRQALRAEMGFVTEAMTGENCCPSPHLTACAMAKLRKMKEPMYFAHIIMILRKSSPYLNHLNKLFFQLRESGIISYWEIDVSRKFCTGCVPAQYDTGPTKLMLAHVQGAFMILAVGLVLSAIVFFGEVMYNRREKRSEATSRF
;
A
#
# COMPACT_ATOMS: atom_id res chain seq x y z
N MET A 1 0.49 14.19 1.08
CA MET A 1 1.86 14.79 1.10
C MET A 1 2.28 15.45 2.43
N VAL A 2 1.41 16.20 3.11
CA VAL A 2 1.75 16.92 4.35
C VAL A 2 2.29 15.99 5.44
N GLU A 3 1.68 14.83 5.63
CA GLU A 3 2.13 13.83 6.62
C GLU A 3 3.59 13.40 6.41
N LEU A 4 4.02 13.18 5.15
CA LEU A 4 5.41 12.84 4.85
C LEU A 4 6.37 13.99 5.23
N SER A 5 5.95 15.23 4.97
CA SER A 5 6.75 16.42 5.30
C SER A 5 6.92 16.65 6.81
N GLU A 6 5.99 16.18 7.63
CA GLU A 6 6.05 16.27 9.10
C GLU A 6 6.66 14.99 9.73
N SER A 7 6.60 13.86 9.05
CA SER A 7 7.15 12.58 9.53
C SER A 7 8.69 12.59 9.65
N LYS A 8 9.26 11.65 10.40
CA LYS A 8 10.73 11.43 10.42
C LYS A 8 11.24 10.52 9.30
N VAL A 9 10.37 10.15 8.35
CA VAL A 9 10.71 9.22 7.27
C VAL A 9 11.68 9.90 6.29
N LEU A 10 12.85 9.30 6.14
CA LEU A 10 13.80 9.64 5.08
C LEU A 10 13.40 8.93 3.79
N TRP A 11 13.83 9.45 2.65
CA TRP A 11 13.64 8.77 1.37
C TRP A 11 14.89 8.82 0.52
N ALA A 12 15.12 7.77 -0.26
CA ALA A 12 16.31 7.62 -1.08
C ALA A 12 15.99 7.54 -2.57
N ALA A 13 16.95 8.04 -3.35
CA ALA A 13 16.97 7.94 -4.79
C ALA A 13 18.39 7.61 -5.26
N GLN A 14 18.51 7.07 -6.47
CA GLN A 14 19.81 6.80 -7.08
C GLN A 14 20.47 8.09 -7.58
N ASP A 15 19.67 9.08 -7.96
CA ASP A 15 20.14 10.34 -8.54
C ASP A 15 19.29 11.50 -8.03
N ILE A 16 19.90 12.68 -7.97
CA ILE A 16 19.21 13.92 -7.59
C ILE A 16 18.17 14.35 -8.64
N ALA A 17 18.24 13.79 -9.86
CA ALA A 17 17.28 14.03 -10.93
C ALA A 17 15.83 13.78 -10.53
N PHE A 18 15.59 12.80 -9.65
CA PHE A 18 14.25 12.51 -9.11
C PHE A 18 13.65 13.63 -8.27
N ALA A 19 14.45 14.63 -7.88
CA ALA A 19 13.99 15.80 -7.13
C ALA A 19 14.01 17.09 -7.96
N PHE A 20 14.46 17.09 -9.22
CA PHE A 20 14.54 18.33 -10.02
C PHE A 20 13.20 19.05 -10.15
N SER A 21 12.11 18.31 -10.31
CA SER A 21 10.76 18.88 -10.44
C SER A 21 10.24 19.54 -9.17
N ILE A 22 10.85 19.28 -8.00
CA ILE A 22 10.37 19.73 -6.69
C ILE A 22 11.40 20.57 -5.91
N MET A 23 12.68 20.58 -6.29
CA MET A 23 13.76 21.28 -5.57
C MET A 23 13.62 22.80 -5.51
N ASN A 24 12.86 23.40 -6.43
CA ASN A 24 12.66 24.86 -6.52
C ASN A 24 11.19 25.21 -6.75
N SER A 25 10.26 24.45 -6.17
CA SER A 25 8.82 24.68 -6.36
C SER A 25 8.31 25.93 -5.65
N GLY A 26 9.05 26.45 -4.67
CA GLY A 26 8.60 27.53 -3.77
C GLY A 26 7.55 27.08 -2.74
N ASP A 27 7.18 25.79 -2.75
CA ASP A 27 6.26 25.21 -1.77
C ASP A 27 7.06 24.75 -0.53
N PRO A 28 6.78 25.32 0.67
CA PRO A 28 7.49 24.97 1.89
C PRO A 28 7.35 23.48 2.27
N VAL A 29 6.27 22.81 1.87
CA VAL A 29 6.06 21.37 2.11
C VAL A 29 7.02 20.54 1.28
N LEU A 30 7.15 20.85 -0.01
CA LEU A 30 8.06 20.14 -0.91
C LEU A 30 9.53 20.40 -0.55
N GLU A 31 9.88 21.63 -0.16
CA GLU A 31 11.23 21.94 0.32
C GLU A 31 11.61 21.13 1.57
N LYS A 32 10.68 20.96 2.52
CA LYS A 32 10.88 20.08 3.68
C LYS A 32 11.11 18.63 3.26
N ILE A 33 10.37 18.13 2.26
CA ILE A 33 10.51 16.77 1.75
C ILE A 33 11.87 16.59 1.06
N VAL A 34 12.26 17.52 0.19
CA VAL A 34 13.55 17.52 -0.51
C VAL A 34 14.72 17.46 0.46
N LYS A 35 14.66 18.19 1.59
CA LYS A 35 15.71 18.16 2.62
C LYS A 35 15.91 16.77 3.25
N LYS A 36 14.92 15.88 3.18
CA LYS A 36 14.97 14.49 3.68
C LYS A 36 15.49 13.49 2.65
N LEU A 37 15.79 13.93 1.43
CA LEU A 37 16.34 13.08 0.38
C LEU A 37 17.75 12.61 0.73
N ARG A 38 18.03 11.35 0.39
CA ARG A 38 19.37 10.76 0.45
C ARG A 38 19.70 10.15 -0.91
N ILE A 39 20.84 10.55 -1.47
CA ILE A 39 21.36 9.94 -2.69
C ILE A 39 22.22 8.76 -2.28
N LEU A 40 21.84 7.57 -2.75
CA LEU A 40 22.50 6.31 -2.42
C LEU A 40 22.94 5.63 -3.71
N ASP A 41 24.04 4.88 -3.64
CA ASP A 41 24.44 4.02 -4.75
C ASP A 41 23.50 2.81 -4.90
N LYS A 42 23.68 2.04 -5.97
CA LYS A 42 22.83 0.89 -6.28
C LYS A 42 22.88 -0.20 -5.20
N GLU A 43 24.05 -0.45 -4.61
CA GLU A 43 24.24 -1.54 -3.66
C GLU A 43 23.62 -1.21 -2.31
N GLU A 44 23.81 0.01 -1.84
CA GLU A 44 23.23 0.52 -0.61
C GLU A 44 21.71 0.71 -0.75
N LEU A 45 21.20 1.13 -1.92
CA LEU A 45 19.77 1.12 -2.21
C LEU A 45 19.16 -0.28 -2.03
N ASN A 46 19.79 -1.31 -2.59
CA ASN A 46 19.33 -2.69 -2.45
C ASN A 46 19.31 -3.13 -0.98
N ARG A 47 20.38 -2.80 -0.23
CA ARG A 47 20.51 -3.14 1.18
C ARG A 47 19.46 -2.46 2.05
N GLN A 48 19.24 -1.16 1.83
CA GLN A 48 18.28 -0.36 2.58
C GLN A 48 16.83 -0.74 2.24
N ALA A 49 16.56 -1.10 0.98
CA ALA A 49 15.22 -1.53 0.55
C ALA A 49 14.74 -2.78 1.31
N LEU A 50 15.65 -3.67 1.68
CA LEU A 50 15.33 -4.86 2.48
C LEU A 50 15.09 -4.57 3.97
N ARG A 51 15.61 -3.45 4.49
CA ARG A 51 15.41 -3.01 5.88
C ARG A 51 14.07 -2.34 6.10
N ALA A 52 13.51 -1.70 5.06
CA ALA A 52 12.22 -1.00 5.11
C ALA A 52 12.13 0.11 6.17
N GLU A 53 13.26 0.76 6.49
CA GLU A 53 13.35 1.88 7.44
C GLU A 53 13.16 3.25 6.77
N MET A 54 13.17 3.28 5.43
CA MET A 54 13.07 4.50 4.64
C MET A 54 12.23 4.31 3.37
N GLY A 55 11.79 5.42 2.79
CA GLY A 55 11.10 5.43 1.50
C GLY A 55 12.06 5.36 0.32
N PHE A 56 11.58 4.88 -0.81
CA PHE A 56 12.33 4.82 -2.07
C PHE A 56 11.54 5.50 -3.17
N VAL A 57 12.24 6.22 -4.04
CA VAL A 57 11.61 6.76 -5.23
C VAL A 57 11.22 5.63 -6.17
N THR A 58 9.99 5.69 -6.64
CA THR A 58 9.54 4.93 -7.79
C THR A 58 8.70 5.84 -8.67
N GLU A 59 8.82 5.65 -9.97
CA GLU A 59 7.94 6.30 -10.93
C GLU A 59 6.72 5.43 -11.17
N ALA A 60 5.54 6.06 -11.24
CA ALA A 60 4.32 5.40 -11.67
C ALA A 60 4.19 5.59 -13.19
N MET A 61 3.96 4.50 -13.89
CA MET A 61 3.61 4.48 -15.30
C MET A 61 2.14 4.88 -15.48
N THR A 62 1.73 5.07 -16.74
CA THR A 62 0.42 5.65 -17.09
C THR A 62 -0.74 4.78 -16.61
N GLY A 63 -0.57 3.46 -16.57
CA GLY A 63 -1.52 2.47 -16.05
C GLY A 63 -1.37 2.17 -14.55
N GLU A 64 -0.84 3.10 -13.76
CA GLU A 64 -0.64 3.02 -12.30
C GLU A 64 0.38 1.98 -11.81
N ASN A 65 0.94 1.17 -12.71
CA ASN A 65 2.04 0.25 -12.39
C ASN A 65 3.31 1.04 -12.04
N CYS A 66 4.15 0.50 -11.17
CA CYS A 66 5.44 1.13 -10.87
C CYS A 66 6.49 0.69 -11.90
N CYS A 67 7.40 1.60 -12.25
CA CYS A 67 8.58 1.25 -13.04
C CYS A 67 9.43 0.20 -12.30
N PRO A 68 9.90 -0.85 -12.99
CA PRO A 68 10.76 -1.86 -12.40
C PRO A 68 12.08 -1.21 -11.97
N SER A 69 12.38 -1.31 -10.69
CA SER A 69 13.62 -0.79 -10.10
C SER A 69 14.40 -1.94 -9.46
N PRO A 70 15.71 -2.10 -9.73
CA PRO A 70 16.49 -3.24 -9.23
C PRO A 70 16.44 -3.43 -7.70
N HIS A 71 16.30 -2.34 -6.95
CA HIS A 71 16.22 -2.35 -5.49
C HIS A 71 14.83 -2.67 -4.94
N LEU A 72 13.78 -2.53 -5.75
CA LEU A 72 12.39 -2.86 -5.39
C LEU A 72 12.07 -4.33 -5.72
N THR A 73 12.88 -5.23 -5.18
CA THR A 73 12.68 -6.69 -5.30
C THR A 73 11.39 -7.14 -4.61
N ALA A 74 10.88 -8.32 -4.94
CA ALA A 74 9.68 -8.88 -4.27
C ALA A 74 9.84 -8.93 -2.73
N CYS A 75 11.03 -9.25 -2.23
CA CYS A 75 11.32 -9.27 -0.79
C CYS A 75 11.28 -7.87 -0.15
N ALA A 76 11.78 -6.85 -0.85
CA ALA A 76 11.69 -5.46 -0.39
C ALA A 76 10.23 -4.97 -0.45
N MET A 77 9.54 -5.23 -1.55
CA MET A 77 8.15 -4.83 -1.75
C MET A 77 7.18 -5.49 -0.78
N ALA A 78 7.47 -6.68 -0.26
CA ALA A 78 6.68 -7.30 0.80
C ALA A 78 6.69 -6.50 2.13
N LYS A 79 7.68 -5.64 2.33
CA LYS A 79 7.84 -4.80 3.52
C LYS A 79 7.56 -3.31 3.26
N LEU A 80 7.54 -2.91 1.99
CA LEU A 80 7.29 -1.54 1.57
C LEU A 80 5.83 -1.37 1.15
N ARG A 81 5.35 -0.14 1.18
CA ARG A 81 4.01 0.20 0.70
C ARG A 81 4.10 1.37 -0.26
N LYS A 82 3.45 1.24 -1.42
CA LYS A 82 3.29 2.34 -2.37
C LYS A 82 2.51 3.48 -1.70
N MET A 83 3.02 4.70 -1.82
CA MET A 83 2.33 5.89 -1.35
C MET A 83 1.03 6.11 -2.14
N LYS A 84 -0.04 6.53 -1.46
CA LYS A 84 -1.35 6.73 -2.09
C LYS A 84 -1.35 7.91 -3.07
N GLU A 85 -0.74 9.02 -2.65
CA GLU A 85 -0.61 10.23 -3.45
C GLU A 85 0.83 10.31 -3.98
N PRO A 86 1.05 10.61 -5.27
CA PRO A 86 2.39 10.88 -5.77
C PRO A 86 2.88 12.25 -5.29
N MET A 87 4.20 12.44 -5.26
CA MET A 87 4.81 13.74 -4.90
C MET A 87 4.61 14.79 -5.99
N TYR A 88 4.71 14.37 -7.25
CA TYR A 88 4.44 15.19 -8.42
C TYR A 88 4.04 14.29 -9.59
N PHE A 89 3.46 14.90 -10.62
CA PHE A 89 3.19 14.25 -11.90
C PHE A 89 4.05 14.90 -12.98
N ALA A 90 4.63 14.06 -13.83
CA ALA A 90 5.33 14.49 -15.02
C ALA A 90 5.02 13.53 -16.17
N HIS A 91 5.01 14.06 -17.38
CA HIS A 91 4.91 13.25 -18.59
C HIS A 91 6.31 12.81 -19.02
N ILE A 92 6.42 11.56 -19.47
CA ILE A 92 7.61 11.10 -20.19
C ILE A 92 7.63 11.82 -21.53
N ILE A 93 8.74 12.49 -21.83
CA ILE A 93 8.93 13.27 -23.05
C ILE A 93 10.10 12.73 -23.86
N MET A 94 10.03 12.93 -25.18
CA MET A 94 11.17 12.75 -26.07
C MET A 94 11.82 14.11 -26.30
N ILE A 95 13.13 14.20 -26.01
CA ILE A 95 13.89 15.43 -26.20
C ILE A 95 14.52 15.42 -27.60
N LEU A 96 14.21 16.44 -28.41
CA LEU A 96 14.77 16.64 -29.74
C LEU A 96 15.59 17.94 -29.79
N ARG A 97 16.51 18.04 -30.77
CA ARG A 97 17.17 19.32 -31.08
C ARG A 97 16.11 20.38 -31.42
N LYS A 98 16.39 21.63 -31.01
CA LYS A 98 15.56 22.78 -31.40
C LYS A 98 15.41 22.82 -32.92
N SER A 99 14.18 23.06 -33.38
CA SER A 99 13.81 23.09 -34.80
C SER A 99 14.02 21.76 -35.55
N SER A 100 13.96 20.62 -34.85
CA SER A 100 13.96 19.31 -35.51
C SER A 100 12.75 19.17 -36.47
N PRO A 101 12.96 18.81 -37.75
CA PRO A 101 11.87 18.63 -38.70
C PRO A 101 10.97 17.43 -38.34
N TYR A 102 11.44 16.53 -37.47
CA TYR A 102 10.74 15.31 -37.09
C TYR A 102 9.69 15.51 -35.99
N LEU A 103 9.66 16.68 -35.34
CA LEU A 103 8.82 16.91 -34.16
C LEU A 103 7.34 16.59 -34.43
N ASN A 104 6.78 17.14 -35.53
CA ASN A 104 5.39 16.94 -35.88
C ASN A 104 5.08 15.48 -36.23
N HIS A 105 6.01 14.81 -36.92
CA HIS A 105 5.85 13.42 -37.33
C HIS A 105 5.86 12.49 -36.11
N LEU A 106 6.81 12.69 -35.18
CA LEU A 106 6.91 11.90 -33.96
C LEU A 106 5.72 12.14 -33.04
N ASN A 107 5.26 13.38 -32.88
CA ASN A 107 4.05 13.66 -32.09
C ASN A 107 2.84 12.92 -32.65
N LYS A 108 2.64 12.95 -33.97
CA LYS A 108 1.54 12.21 -34.62
C LYS A 108 1.66 10.70 -34.39
N LEU A 109 2.86 10.13 -34.50
CA LEU A 109 3.10 8.72 -34.21
C LEU A 109 2.78 8.38 -32.75
N PHE A 110 3.20 9.20 -31.79
CA PHE A 110 2.90 8.98 -30.37
C PHE A 110 1.41 9.06 -30.07
N PHE A 111 0.68 9.99 -30.69
CA PHE A 111 -0.78 10.03 -30.57
C PHE A 111 -1.41 8.74 -31.09
N GLN A 112 -1.01 8.27 -32.28
CA GLN A 112 -1.50 7.01 -32.84
C GLN A 112 -1.18 5.80 -31.96
N LEU A 113 0.03 5.71 -31.40
CA LEU A 113 0.43 4.62 -30.50
C LEU A 113 -0.36 4.64 -29.18
N ARG A 114 -0.65 5.83 -28.66
CA ARG A 114 -1.44 5.99 -27.44
C ARG A 114 -2.92 5.68 -27.68
N GLU A 115 -3.50 6.22 -28.76
CA GLU A 115 -4.91 6.03 -29.13
C GLU A 115 -5.21 4.58 -29.51
N SER A 116 -4.27 3.89 -30.15
CA SER A 116 -4.38 2.45 -30.44
C SER A 116 -4.22 1.55 -29.21
N GLY A 117 -3.81 2.10 -28.06
CA GLY A 117 -3.59 1.34 -26.82
C GLY A 117 -2.31 0.50 -26.81
N ILE A 118 -1.44 0.61 -27.82
CA ILE A 118 -0.18 -0.15 -27.90
C ILE A 118 0.71 0.14 -26.70
N ILE A 119 0.79 1.41 -26.28
CA ILE A 119 1.59 1.81 -25.10
C ILE A 119 1.08 1.11 -23.83
N SER A 120 -0.23 1.08 -23.63
CA SER A 120 -0.84 0.41 -22.47
C SER A 120 -0.60 -1.11 -22.50
N TYR A 121 -0.67 -1.73 -23.68
CA TYR A 121 -0.38 -3.15 -23.85
C TYR A 121 1.06 -3.48 -23.46
N TRP A 122 2.04 -2.70 -23.94
CA TRP A 122 3.45 -2.88 -23.58
C TRP A 122 3.71 -2.63 -22.11
N GLU A 123 3.06 -1.63 -21.51
CA GLU A 123 3.17 -1.37 -20.07
C GLU A 123 2.77 -2.60 -19.25
N ILE A 124 1.63 -3.22 -19.60
CA ILE A 124 1.14 -4.42 -18.92
C ILE A 124 2.09 -5.60 -19.14
N ASP A 125 2.57 -5.82 -20.37
CA ASP A 125 3.48 -6.93 -20.68
C ASP A 125 4.82 -6.81 -19.93
N VAL A 126 5.41 -5.61 -19.92
CA VAL A 126 6.65 -5.33 -19.18
C VAL A 126 6.42 -5.46 -17.67
N SER A 127 5.32 -4.92 -17.15
CA SER A 127 5.00 -5.02 -15.72
C SER A 127 4.83 -6.47 -15.28
N ARG A 128 4.18 -7.32 -16.10
CA ARG A 128 4.04 -8.76 -15.81
C ARG A 128 5.38 -9.48 -15.79
N LYS A 129 6.31 -9.11 -16.67
CA LYS A 129 7.62 -9.76 -16.78
C LYS A 129 8.61 -9.32 -15.71
N PHE A 130 8.57 -8.06 -15.30
CA PHE A 130 9.64 -7.45 -14.51
C PHE A 130 9.20 -6.83 -13.17
N CYS A 131 7.90 -6.57 -12.95
CA CYS A 131 7.39 -6.00 -11.70
C CYS A 131 6.74 -7.06 -10.82
N THR A 132 7.52 -7.98 -10.25
CA THR A 132 6.99 -9.08 -9.41
C THR A 132 6.42 -8.65 -8.05
N GLY A 133 6.59 -7.39 -7.63
CA GLY A 133 6.12 -6.89 -6.32
C GLY A 133 5.36 -5.56 -6.32
N CYS A 134 5.32 -4.85 -7.46
CA CYS A 134 4.67 -3.53 -7.57
C CYS A 134 3.31 -3.58 -8.26
N VAL A 135 2.87 -4.76 -8.71
CA VAL A 135 1.52 -4.92 -9.25
C VAL A 135 0.58 -4.77 -8.07
N PRO A 136 -0.28 -3.74 -8.02
CA PRO A 136 -1.34 -3.74 -7.03
C PRO A 136 -2.11 -5.05 -7.23
N ALA A 137 -2.43 -5.75 -6.14
CA ALA A 137 -3.35 -6.89 -6.14
C ALA A 137 -4.78 -6.41 -6.49
N GLN A 138 -4.90 -5.76 -7.64
CA GLN A 138 -6.06 -5.12 -8.23
C GLN A 138 -6.46 -5.88 -9.51
N TYR A 139 -5.99 -7.13 -9.61
CA TYR A 139 -6.89 -8.17 -10.05
C TYR A 139 -7.71 -8.52 -8.83
N ASP A 140 -9.00 -8.18 -8.85
CA ASP A 140 -9.99 -8.75 -7.93
C ASP A 140 -9.74 -10.25 -7.87
N THR A 141 -9.10 -10.73 -6.81
CA THR A 141 -8.91 -12.16 -6.55
C THR A 141 -10.23 -12.76 -6.08
N GLY A 142 -11.31 -12.51 -6.83
CA GLY A 142 -12.67 -12.90 -6.52
C GLY A 142 -13.14 -12.51 -5.10
N PRO A 143 -14.30 -13.03 -4.68
CA PRO A 143 -14.73 -12.91 -3.30
C PRO A 143 -13.71 -13.64 -2.41
N THR A 144 -13.11 -12.93 -1.45
CA THR A 144 -12.25 -13.51 -0.43
C THR A 144 -13.02 -14.64 0.26
N LYS A 145 -12.50 -15.88 0.20
CA LYS A 145 -13.15 -17.03 0.83
C LYS A 145 -13.31 -16.73 2.32
N LEU A 146 -14.55 -16.74 2.81
CA LEU A 146 -14.85 -16.42 4.19
C LEU A 146 -14.25 -17.47 5.12
N MET A 147 -13.09 -17.17 5.70
CA MET A 147 -12.43 -18.00 6.70
C MET A 147 -13.03 -17.77 8.10
N LEU A 148 -12.96 -18.82 8.93
CA LEU A 148 -13.43 -18.78 10.33
C LEU A 148 -12.77 -17.64 11.13
N ALA A 149 -11.54 -17.25 10.79
CA ALA A 149 -10.82 -16.12 11.37
C ALA A 149 -11.59 -14.79 11.28
N HIS A 150 -12.37 -14.57 10.21
CA HIS A 150 -13.14 -13.33 10.04
C HIS A 150 -14.38 -13.27 10.95
N VAL A 151 -14.90 -14.43 11.39
CA VAL A 151 -16.13 -14.54 12.19
C VAL A 151 -15.85 -14.96 13.64
N GLN A 152 -14.59 -15.21 13.99
CA GLN A 152 -14.16 -15.66 15.30
C GLN A 152 -14.65 -14.73 16.43
N GLY A 153 -14.66 -13.41 16.21
CA GLY A 153 -15.17 -12.45 17.20
C GLY A 153 -16.65 -12.66 17.53
N ALA A 154 -17.49 -12.94 16.52
CA ALA A 154 -18.91 -13.20 16.74
C ALA A 154 -19.14 -14.50 17.52
N PHE A 155 -18.37 -15.55 17.23
CA PHE A 155 -18.42 -16.80 17.99
C PHE A 155 -17.93 -16.65 19.44
N MET A 156 -16.92 -15.80 19.69
CA MET A 156 -16.47 -15.50 21.04
C MET A 156 -17.55 -14.80 21.86
N ILE A 157 -18.26 -13.82 21.27
CA ILE A 157 -19.37 -13.13 21.94
C ILE A 157 -20.50 -14.11 22.25
N LEU A 158 -20.85 -15.00 21.31
CA LEU A 158 -21.85 -16.05 21.51
C LEU A 158 -21.46 -16.99 22.66
N ALA A 159 -20.20 -17.43 22.70
CA ALA A 159 -19.70 -18.30 23.77
C ALA A 159 -19.81 -17.63 25.14
N VAL A 160 -19.42 -16.35 25.25
CA VAL A 160 -19.54 -15.59 26.51
C VAL A 160 -21.00 -15.45 26.93
N GLY A 161 -21.90 -15.15 25.99
CA GLY A 161 -23.34 -15.06 26.26
C GLY A 161 -23.93 -16.38 26.80
N LEU A 162 -23.53 -17.51 26.21
CA LEU A 162 -23.94 -18.84 26.66
C LEU A 162 -23.41 -19.17 28.05
N VAL A 163 -22.15 -18.83 28.34
CA VAL A 163 -21.54 -19.04 29.68
C VAL A 163 -22.25 -18.21 30.75
N LEU A 164 -22.53 -16.93 30.48
CA LEU A 164 -23.26 -16.07 31.42
C LEU A 164 -24.67 -16.59 31.69
N SER A 165 -25.40 -16.97 30.64
CA SER A 165 -26.74 -17.55 30.77
C SER A 165 -26.73 -18.84 31.60
N ALA A 166 -25.76 -19.72 31.36
CA ALA A 166 -25.60 -20.94 32.14
C ALA A 166 -25.33 -20.65 33.63
N ILE A 167 -24.48 -19.67 33.94
CA ILE A 167 -24.18 -19.27 35.32
C ILE A 167 -25.44 -18.77 36.04
N VAL A 168 -26.22 -17.91 35.39
CA VAL A 168 -27.48 -17.40 35.97
C VAL A 168 -28.46 -18.54 36.21
N PHE A 169 -28.64 -19.43 35.23
CA PHE A 169 -29.54 -20.58 35.35
C PHE A 169 -29.15 -21.53 36.50
N PHE A 170 -27.86 -21.87 36.62
CA PHE A 170 -27.39 -22.70 37.74
C PHE A 170 -27.55 -21.98 39.10
N GLY A 171 -27.33 -20.67 39.13
CA GLY A 171 -27.57 -19.84 40.32
C GLY A 171 -29.03 -19.90 40.79
N GLU A 172 -29.98 -19.72 39.86
CA GLU A 172 -31.42 -19.79 40.16
C GLU A 172 -31.85 -21.19 40.64
N VAL A 173 -31.37 -22.26 39.99
CA VAL A 173 -31.68 -23.63 40.40
C VAL A 173 -31.15 -23.94 41.80
N MET A 174 -29.94 -23.47 42.14
CA MET A 174 -29.37 -23.65 43.47
C MET A 174 -30.11 -22.85 44.54
N TYR A 175 -30.51 -21.61 44.24
CA TYR A 175 -31.30 -20.77 45.14
C TYR A 175 -32.67 -21.41 45.44
N ASN A 176 -33.42 -21.79 44.41
CA ASN A 176 -34.76 -22.36 44.55
C ASN A 176 -34.74 -23.73 45.26
N ARG A 177 -33.69 -24.53 45.04
CA ARG A 177 -33.49 -25.79 45.80
C ARG A 177 -33.21 -25.55 47.28
N ARG A 178 -32.52 -24.47 47.65
CA ARG A 178 -32.25 -24.12 49.06
C ARG A 178 -33.50 -23.58 49.76
N GLU A 179 -34.28 -22.74 49.08
CA GLU A 179 -35.53 -22.20 49.58
C GLU A 179 -36.55 -23.31 49.88
N LYS A 180 -36.80 -24.22 48.92
CA LYS A 180 -37.68 -25.38 49.13
C LYS A 180 -37.22 -26.32 50.24
N ARG A 181 -35.91 -26.43 50.49
CA ARG A 181 -35.36 -27.25 51.59
C ARG A 181 -35.53 -26.56 52.94
N SER A 182 -35.48 -25.23 52.99
CA SER A 182 -35.75 -24.43 54.18
C SER A 182 -37.23 -24.49 54.59
N GLU A 183 -38.14 -24.37 53.62
CA GLU A 183 -39.59 -24.50 53.87
C GLU A 183 -40.01 -25.92 54.30
N ALA A 184 -39.31 -26.96 53.80
CA ALA A 184 -39.55 -28.35 54.22
C ALA A 184 -39.07 -28.64 55.65
N THR A 185 -38.11 -27.87 56.18
CA THR A 185 -37.56 -28.05 57.53
C THR A 185 -38.34 -27.26 58.59
N SER A 186 -39.05 -26.19 58.20
CA SER A 186 -39.92 -25.40 59.11
C SER A 186 -41.35 -25.94 59.25
N ARG A 187 -41.67 -27.08 58.61
CA ARG A 187 -42.98 -27.76 58.69
C ARG A 187 -42.93 -29.06 59.51
N PHE A 188 -41.82 -29.34 60.19
CA PHE A 188 -41.70 -30.40 61.20
C PHE A 188 -41.60 -29.81 62.60
#